data_AF-A0A0M2UU84-F1
#
_entry.id   AF-A0A0M2UU84-F1
#
_cell.length_a   1.000
_cell.length_b   1.000
_cell.length_c   1.000
_cell.angle_alpha   90.00
_cell.angle_beta   90.00
_cell.angle_gamma   90.00
#
_symmetry.space_group_name_H-M   'P 1'
#
loop_
_entity.id
_entity.type
_entity.pdbx_description
1 polymer ?
#
loop_
_entity_poly.entity_id
_entity_poly.type
_entity_poly.pdbx_seq_one_letter_code
_entity_poly.pdbx_strand_id
1 'polypeptide(L)'
;MSGMIVKIDKPDYATRLLILRSKAASFDVHFPEEVLEFIAERFEDNVREVESTLTTLSACAKFNEKNIDIHLASDVLGEFFLAEGKIVKINEIEAAILSYFNISRNELHSSKKIKSISFPRQICMYLIKTLLN
;
A
#
# COMPACT_ATOMS: atom_id res chain seq x y z
N MET A 1 -19.26 -2.32 34.19
CA MET A 1 -18.78 -1.22 33.32
C MET A 1 -19.17 -1.55 31.91
N SER A 2 -20.15 -0.85 31.34
CA SER A 2 -20.53 -1.01 29.93
C SER A 2 -19.37 -0.55 29.05
N GLY A 3 -18.76 -1.48 28.31
CA GLY A 3 -17.84 -1.14 27.24
C GLY A 3 -18.64 -0.56 26.08
N MET A 4 -18.66 0.76 25.95
CA MET A 4 -19.15 1.41 24.73
C MET A 4 -18.13 1.13 23.62
N ILE A 5 -18.53 0.32 22.65
CA ILE A 5 -17.80 0.14 21.40
C ILE A 5 -18.01 1.43 20.59
N VAL A 6 -17.05 2.35 20.68
CA VAL A 6 -17.00 3.53 19.82
C VAL A 6 -16.23 3.14 18.56
N LYS A 7 -16.83 3.38 17.39
CA LYS A 7 -16.11 3.26 16.11
C LYS A 7 -15.08 4.38 16.03
N ILE A 8 -13.84 4.00 15.74
CA ILE A 8 -12.78 4.95 15.39
C ILE A 8 -12.82 5.09 13.87
N ASP A 9 -13.27 6.26 13.41
CA ASP A 9 -13.26 6.59 11.99
C ASP A 9 -11.86 7.05 11.56
N LYS A 10 -11.60 7.00 10.25
CA LYS A 10 -10.31 7.46 9.70
C LYS A 10 -10.13 8.96 9.96
N PRO A 11 -8.93 9.41 10.38
CA PRO A 11 -8.67 10.82 10.61
C PRO A 11 -8.71 11.60 9.29
N ASP A 12 -9.37 12.76 9.30
CA ASP A 12 -9.30 13.71 8.18
C ASP A 12 -7.90 14.32 8.06
N TYR A 13 -7.61 14.96 6.93
CA TYR A 13 -6.30 15.57 6.66
C TYR A 13 -5.82 16.49 7.79
N ALA A 14 -6.71 17.36 8.28
CA ALA A 14 -6.38 18.31 9.35
C ALA A 14 -5.99 17.58 10.64
N THR A 15 -6.72 16.53 11.00
CA THR A 15 -6.44 15.70 12.17
C THR A 15 -5.13 14.95 12.00
N ARG A 16 -4.84 14.39 10.81
CA ARG A 16 -3.56 13.73 10.53
C ARG A 16 -2.38 14.68 10.69
N LEU A 17 -2.48 15.89 10.14
CA LEU A 17 -1.43 16.90 10.24
C LEU A 17 -1.20 17.35 11.70
N LEU A 18 -2.27 17.50 12.49
CA LEU A 18 -2.15 17.80 13.93
C LEU A 18 -1.48 16.67 14.71
N ILE A 19 -1.84 15.42 14.42
CA ILE A 19 -1.19 14.24 15.03
C ILE A 19 0.30 14.24 14.67
N LEU A 20 0.63 14.44 13.40
CA LEU A 20 2.01 14.47 12.90
C LEU A 20 2.83 15.56 13.58
N ARG A 21 2.33 16.80 13.66
CA ARG A 21 3.01 17.92 14.33
C ARG A 21 3.24 17.62 15.83
N SER A 22 2.20 17.15 16.50
CA SER A 22 2.28 16.78 17.92
C SER A 22 3.33 15.69 18.17
N LYS A 23 3.36 14.67 17.30
CA LYS A 23 4.28 13.56 17.43
C LYS A 23 5.70 13.92 17.01
N ALA A 24 5.88 14.71 15.96
CA ALA A 24 7.18 15.18 15.49
C ALA A 24 7.94 15.95 16.58
N ALA A 25 7.23 16.71 17.43
CA ALA A 25 7.81 17.40 18.57
C ALA A 25 8.43 16.47 19.64
N SER A 26 8.10 15.18 19.64
CA SER A 26 8.68 14.19 20.56
C SER A 26 9.96 13.52 20.03
N PHE A 27 10.37 13.81 18.80
CA PHE A 27 11.60 13.28 18.21
C PHE A 27 12.75 14.28 18.35
N ASP A 28 13.98 13.79 18.50
CA ASP A 28 15.20 14.62 18.55
C ASP A 28 15.65 15.16 17.19
N VAL A 29 14.82 15.04 16.16
CA VAL A 29 15.13 15.47 14.78
C VAL A 29 14.08 16.45 14.30
N HIS A 30 14.51 17.42 13.51
CA HIS A 30 13.60 18.41 12.93
C HIS A 30 12.89 17.80 11.71
N PHE A 31 11.56 17.89 11.71
CA PHE A 31 10.71 17.59 10.57
C PHE A 31 10.23 18.90 9.95
N PRO A 32 10.61 19.22 8.70
CA PRO A 32 10.05 20.35 7.98
C PRO A 32 8.53 20.21 7.77
N GLU A 33 7.81 21.33 7.77
CA GLU A 33 6.35 21.34 7.61
C GLU A 33 5.91 20.66 6.30
N GLU A 34 6.60 20.94 5.20
CA GLU A 34 6.36 20.32 3.89
C GLU A 34 6.44 18.78 3.91
N VAL A 35 7.27 18.21 4.78
CA VAL A 35 7.38 16.75 4.94
C VAL A 35 6.18 16.22 5.73
N LEU A 36 5.71 16.96 6.74
CA LEU A 36 4.51 16.57 7.49
C LEU A 36 3.25 16.66 6.61
N GLU A 37 3.15 17.69 5.78
CA GLU A 37 2.08 17.85 4.79
C GLU A 37 2.12 16.70 3.77
N PHE A 38 3.30 16.39 3.23
CA PHE A 38 3.48 15.24 2.32
C PHE A 38 3.01 13.91 2.93
N ILE A 39 3.37 13.65 4.20
CA ILE A 39 2.90 12.44 4.89
C ILE A 39 1.38 12.48 5.10
N ALA A 40 0.83 13.62 5.52
CA ALA A 40 -0.60 13.77 5.77
C ALA A 40 -1.44 13.59 4.50
N GLU A 41 -0.94 13.99 3.33
CA GLU A 41 -1.60 13.78 2.03
C GLU A 41 -1.57 12.32 1.58
N ARG A 42 -0.52 11.56 1.94
CA ARG A 42 -0.27 10.24 1.38
C ARG A 42 -0.75 9.08 2.25
N PHE A 43 -0.80 9.24 3.56
CA PHE A 43 -1.17 8.18 4.51
C PHE A 43 -2.53 8.48 5.14
N GLU A 44 -3.60 7.80 4.71
CA GLU A 44 -4.98 8.13 5.10
C GLU A 44 -5.69 7.07 5.96
N ASP A 45 -5.13 5.86 6.05
CA ASP A 45 -5.90 4.69 6.47
C ASP A 45 -6.02 4.53 7.99
N ASN A 46 -4.96 4.75 8.74
CA ASN A 46 -5.01 4.71 10.20
C ASN A 46 -3.90 5.55 10.87
N VAL A 47 -4.14 5.95 12.12
CA VAL A 47 -3.20 6.76 12.91
C VAL A 47 -1.84 6.07 13.08
N ARG A 48 -1.80 4.73 13.18
CA ARG A 48 -0.55 3.99 13.38
C ARG A 48 0.37 4.11 12.17
N GLU A 49 -0.16 4.02 10.96
CA GLU A 49 0.61 4.22 9.72
C GLU A 49 1.16 5.65 9.64
N VAL A 50 0.33 6.64 9.95
CA VAL A 50 0.77 8.04 10.01
C VAL A 50 1.92 8.19 11.02
N GLU A 51 1.85 7.58 12.20
CA GLU A 51 2.94 7.64 13.19
C GLU A 51 4.18 6.80 12.81
N SER A 52 4.00 5.69 12.10
CA SER A 52 5.12 4.81 11.72
C SER A 52 6.04 5.48 10.70
N THR A 53 5.51 6.36 9.85
CA THR A 53 6.30 7.15 8.88
C THR A 53 7.32 8.04 9.59
N LEU A 54 6.93 8.77 10.64
CA LEU A 54 7.83 9.61 11.44
C LEU A 54 8.94 8.79 12.08
N THR A 55 8.59 7.61 12.61
CA THR A 55 9.56 6.69 13.22
C THR A 55 10.59 6.21 12.20
N THR A 56 10.11 5.82 11.01
CA THR A 56 10.95 5.33 9.92
C THR A 56 11.87 6.43 9.39
N LEU A 57 11.34 7.62 9.17
CA LEU A 57 12.13 8.77 8.71
C LEU A 57 13.16 9.21 9.74
N SER A 58 12.79 9.29 11.03
CA SER A 58 13.74 9.61 12.08
C SER A 58 14.86 8.57 12.14
N ALA A 59 14.56 7.28 12.02
CA ALA A 59 15.57 6.23 12.04
C ALA A 59 16.52 6.34 10.84
N CYS A 60 15.96 6.57 9.65
CA CYS A 60 16.74 6.68 8.41
C CYS A 60 17.62 7.95 8.40
N ALA A 61 17.10 9.08 8.86
CA ALA A 61 17.84 10.32 9.03
C ALA A 61 19.00 10.16 10.02
N LYS A 62 18.75 9.55 11.19
CA LYS A 62 19.78 9.26 12.20
C LYS A 62 20.85 8.31 11.68
N PHE A 63 20.47 7.26 10.95
CA PHE A 63 21.42 6.28 10.42
C PHE A 63 22.31 6.84 9.30
N ASN A 64 21.75 7.70 8.44
CA ASN A 64 22.49 8.29 7.31
C ASN A 64 23.14 9.64 7.65
N GLU A 65 22.99 10.14 8.88
CA GLU A 65 23.40 11.50 9.30
C GLU A 65 22.88 12.60 8.35
N LYS A 66 21.67 12.41 7.83
CA LYS A 66 21.01 13.33 6.90
C LYS A 66 19.91 14.11 7.59
N ASN A 67 19.71 15.34 7.14
CA ASN A 67 18.51 16.10 7.50
C ASN A 67 17.28 15.49 6.83
N ILE A 68 16.14 15.63 7.48
CA ILE A 68 14.85 15.24 6.89
C ILE A 68 14.45 16.32 5.89
N ASP A 69 14.26 15.92 4.64
CA ASP A 69 13.72 16.73 3.56
C ASP A 69 12.73 15.92 2.73
N ILE A 70 12.08 16.56 1.76
CA ILE A 70 11.09 15.89 0.90
C ILE A 70 11.70 14.77 0.05
N HIS A 71 12.99 14.86 -0.30
CA HIS A 71 13.68 13.85 -1.09
C HIS A 71 13.88 12.57 -0.28
N LEU A 72 14.42 12.69 0.94
CA LEU A 72 14.55 11.56 1.86
C LEU A 72 13.19 10.97 2.19
N ALA A 73 12.17 11.81 2.40
CA ALA A 73 10.80 11.35 2.64
C ALA A 73 10.25 10.53 1.48
N SER A 74 10.41 11.02 0.25
CA SER A 74 9.98 10.31 -0.96
C SER A 74 10.74 9.00 -1.18
N ASP A 75 12.05 8.98 -0.93
CA ASP A 75 12.88 7.79 -1.14
C ASP A 75 12.53 6.69 -0.12
N VAL A 76 12.39 7.06 1.15
CA VAL A 76 12.16 6.12 2.25
C VAL A 76 10.70 5.65 2.29
N LEU A 77 9.76 6.57 2.10
CA LEU A 77 8.32 6.25 2.17
C LEU A 77 7.78 5.75 0.82
N GLY A 78 8.52 5.97 -0.28
CA GLY A 78 8.19 5.50 -1.62
C GLY A 78 7.88 4.01 -1.70
N GLU A 79 8.60 3.19 -0.93
CA GLU A 79 8.41 1.74 -0.89
C GLU A 79 7.05 1.32 -0.34
N PHE A 80 6.47 2.09 0.59
CA PHE A 80 5.14 1.81 1.13
C PHE A 80 4.06 1.92 0.04
N PHE A 81 4.21 2.88 -0.87
CA PHE A 81 3.28 3.04 -1.99
C PHE A 81 3.48 2.00 -3.09
N LEU A 82 4.69 1.47 -3.27
CA LEU A 82 4.94 0.36 -4.18
C LEU A 82 4.29 -0.94 -3.68
N ALA A 83 4.23 -1.14 -2.37
CA ALA A 83 3.54 -2.27 -1.75
C ALA A 83 2.01 -2.15 -1.85
N GLU A 84 1.46 -0.94 -1.75
CA GLU A 84 0.02 -0.68 -1.95
C GLU A 84 -0.43 -0.70 -3.42
N GLY A 85 0.50 -0.45 -4.35
CA GLY A 85 0.21 -0.08 -5.73
C GLY A 85 -0.17 -1.18 -6.72
N LYS A 86 -0.14 -2.47 -6.35
CA LYS A 86 -0.65 -3.54 -7.24
C LYS A 86 -1.57 -4.49 -6.50
N ILE A 87 -2.76 -3.98 -6.18
CA ILE A 87 -3.94 -4.84 -6.10
C ILE A 87 -4.20 -5.36 -7.51
N VAL A 88 -3.54 -6.46 -7.86
CA VAL A 88 -3.79 -7.15 -9.12
C VAL A 88 -5.26 -7.57 -9.11
N LYS A 89 -6.05 -7.13 -10.09
CA LYS A 89 -7.45 -7.56 -10.18
C LYS A 89 -7.52 -8.92 -10.87
N ILE A 90 -8.49 -9.75 -10.49
CA ILE A 90 -8.77 -11.02 -11.18
C ILE A 90 -8.86 -10.82 -12.71
N ASN A 91 -9.52 -9.74 -13.14
CA ASN A 91 -9.68 -9.40 -14.56
C ASN A 91 -8.35 -9.13 -15.27
N GLU A 92 -7.34 -8.59 -14.58
CA GLU A 92 -6.01 -8.33 -15.15
C GLU A 92 -5.22 -9.63 -15.33
N ILE A 93 -5.32 -10.54 -14.35
CA ILE A 93 -4.74 -11.89 -14.46
C ILE A 93 -5.37 -12.63 -15.63
N GLU A 94 -6.70 -12.61 -15.74
CA GLU A 94 -7.39 -13.24 -16.86
C GLU A 94 -7.00 -12.61 -18.19
N ALA A 95 -6.97 -11.29 -18.32
CA ALA A 95 -6.58 -10.61 -19.56
C ALA A 95 -5.17 -11.01 -20.00
N ALA A 96 -4.22 -11.08 -19.06
CA ALA A 96 -2.86 -11.55 -19.34
C ALA A 96 -2.84 -13.00 -19.84
N ILE A 97 -3.63 -13.88 -19.22
CA ILE A 97 -3.76 -15.29 -19.63
C ILE A 97 -4.39 -15.42 -21.02
N LEU A 98 -5.47 -14.69 -21.30
CA LEU A 98 -6.15 -14.70 -22.59
C LEU A 98 -5.20 -14.26 -23.72
N SER A 99 -4.44 -13.18 -23.48
CA SER A 99 -3.48 -12.65 -24.44
C SER A 99 -2.29 -13.60 -24.66
N TYR A 100 -1.75 -14.20 -23.60
CA TYR A 100 -0.55 -15.04 -23.69
C TYR A 100 -0.83 -16.40 -24.37
N PHE A 101 -1.95 -17.03 -24.01
CA PHE A 101 -2.32 -18.34 -24.54
C PHE A 101 -3.22 -18.28 -25.78
N ASN A 102 -3.59 -17.07 -26.22
CA ASN A 102 -4.48 -16.82 -27.36
C ASN A 102 -5.79 -17.64 -27.27
N ILE A 103 -6.44 -17.56 -26.11
CA ILE A 103 -7.73 -18.21 -25.85
C ILE A 103 -8.80 -17.15 -25.58
N SER A 104 -10.05 -17.48 -25.84
CA SER A 104 -11.17 -16.60 -25.52
C SER A 104 -11.59 -16.71 -24.05
N ARG A 105 -12.21 -15.65 -23.52
CA ARG A 105 -12.80 -15.65 -22.17
C ARG A 105 -13.78 -16.80 -21.96
N ASN A 106 -14.61 -17.09 -22.97
CA ASN A 106 -15.56 -18.20 -22.93
C ASN A 106 -14.87 -19.56 -22.81
N GLU A 107 -13.71 -19.74 -23.44
CA GLU A 107 -12.93 -20.98 -23.33
C GLU A 107 -12.30 -21.12 -21.95
N LEU A 108 -11.75 -20.04 -21.40
CA LEU A 108 -11.18 -20.02 -20.06
C LEU A 108 -12.21 -20.46 -19.01
N HIS A 109 -13.48 -20.02 -19.12
CA HIS A 109 -14.57 -20.40 -18.21
C HIS A 109 -15.34 -21.68 -18.62
N SER A 110 -14.98 -22.32 -19.73
CA SER A 110 -15.68 -23.53 -20.19
C SER A 110 -15.33 -24.79 -19.38
N SER A 111 -16.18 -25.82 -19.44
CA SER A 111 -15.89 -27.15 -18.88
C SER A 111 -14.99 -28.02 -19.78
N LYS A 112 -14.48 -27.47 -20.90
CA LYS A 112 -13.61 -28.21 -21.83
C LYS A 112 -12.32 -28.63 -21.12
N LYS A 113 -11.93 -29.89 -21.29
CA LYS A 113 -10.74 -30.52 -20.69
C LYS A 113 -9.54 -30.62 -21.63
N ILE A 114 -9.63 -30.02 -22.82
CA ILE A 114 -8.56 -30.01 -23.81
C ILE A 114 -7.34 -29.27 -23.22
N LYS A 115 -6.13 -29.84 -23.37
CA LYS A 115 -4.90 -29.33 -22.75
C LYS A 115 -4.60 -27.86 -23.06
N SER A 116 -4.89 -27.41 -24.27
CA SER A 116 -4.72 -26.01 -24.71
C SER A 116 -5.61 -25.01 -23.97
N ILE A 117 -6.64 -25.48 -23.25
CA ILE A 117 -7.56 -24.65 -22.45
C ILE A 117 -7.38 -24.93 -20.95
N SER A 118 -7.24 -26.21 -20.57
CA SER A 118 -7.12 -26.60 -19.17
C SER A 118 -5.82 -26.12 -18.51
N PHE A 119 -4.70 -26.11 -19.24
CA PHE A 119 -3.42 -25.63 -18.71
C PHE A 119 -3.40 -24.11 -18.46
N PRO A 120 -3.83 -23.24 -19.41
CA PRO A 120 -4.01 -21.81 -19.12
C PRO A 120 -4.93 -21.53 -17.94
N ARG A 121 -6.02 -22.30 -17.79
CA ARG A 121 -6.95 -22.17 -16.66
C ARG A 121 -6.29 -22.51 -15.32
N GLN A 122 -5.48 -23.56 -15.28
CA GLN A 122 -4.73 -23.94 -14.08
C GLN A 122 -3.74 -22.85 -13.67
N ILE A 123 -3.02 -22.26 -14.64
CA ILE A 123 -2.10 -21.15 -14.38
C ILE A 123 -2.89 -19.93 -13.87
N CYS A 124 -4.01 -19.58 -14.51
CA CYS A 124 -4.87 -18.50 -14.06
C CYS A 124 -5.32 -18.69 -12.60
N MET A 125 -5.83 -19.87 -12.26
CA MET A 125 -6.24 -20.21 -10.88
C MET A 125 -5.07 -20.16 -9.89
N TYR A 126 -3.90 -20.63 -10.30
CA TYR A 126 -2.68 -20.55 -9.48
C TYR A 126 -2.29 -19.09 -9.21
N LEU A 127 -2.23 -18.25 -10.24
CA LEU A 127 -1.91 -16.83 -10.11
C LEU A 127 -2.92 -16.07 -9.26
N ILE A 128 -4.22 -16.32 -9.44
CA ILE A 128 -5.28 -15.76 -8.57
C ILE A 128 -5.03 -16.17 -7.12
N LYS A 129 -4.72 -17.44 -6.87
CA LYS A 129 -4.48 -17.95 -5.52
C LYS A 129 -3.20 -17.36 -4.89
N THR A 130 -2.15 -17.14 -5.68
CA THR A 130 -0.83 -16.70 -5.18
C THR A 130 -0.68 -15.19 -5.10
N LEU A 131 -1.37 -14.43 -5.95
CA LEU A 131 -1.27 -12.97 -5.98
C LEU A 131 -2.37 -12.29 -5.16
N LEU A 132 -3.49 -12.97 -4.87
CA LEU A 132 -4.64 -12.40 -4.15
C LEU A 132 -4.90 -13.01 -2.76
N ASN A 133 -4.14 -14.03 -2.33
CA ASN A 133 -4.09 -14.48 -0.93
C ASN A 133 -2.74 -14.15 -0.34
#